data_AF-A0A1F9YZM2-F1
#
_entry.id   AF-A0A1F9YZM2-F1
#
_cell.length_a   1.000
_cell.length_b   1.000
_cell.length_c   1.000
_cell.angle_alpha   90.00
_cell.angle_beta   90.00
_cell.angle_gamma   90.00
#
_symmetry.space_group_name_H-M   'P 1'
#
loop_
_entity.id
_entity.type
_entity.pdbx_description
1 polymer ?
#
loop_
_entity_poly.entity_id
_entity_poly.type
_entity_poly.pdbx_seq_one_letter_code
_entity_poly.pdbx_strand_id
1 'polypeptide(L)'
;MLGRGSRQRILATASPITLGLVVLMAWGSPVPVVSIAALASIDDGTMVQTVGLVADSWAWDDGTENLLLVETASGCTVIMVCSSGIHAQPSTYVHIGDEIKVVGKVFGSDSPRKLYTDSDKVTLLRRCEFVLTVDSLADCWRLFEGDDIEVRGILSRTSGDIGLALRGLSGGSTVALDYPNEIQPALLGREVVVAGRLTFEETILAVVLRADSVVACS
;
A
#
# COMPACT_ATOMS: atom_id res chain seq x y z
N MET A 1 -45.19 74.43 16.54
CA MET A 1 -44.64 73.06 16.51
C MET A 1 -45.11 72.39 15.23
N LEU A 2 -44.15 71.97 14.39
CA LEU A 2 -44.20 71.10 13.19
C LEU A 2 -45.46 71.20 12.28
N GLY A 3 -45.42 71.66 11.02
CA GLY A 3 -44.32 71.87 10.08
C GLY A 3 -44.25 70.76 9.02
N ARG A 4 -44.82 71.04 7.83
CA ARG A 4 -44.58 70.44 6.49
C ARG A 4 -44.99 68.96 6.31
N GLY A 5 -45.52 68.49 5.18
CA GLY A 5 -45.62 69.05 3.84
C GLY A 5 -45.39 67.93 2.80
N SER A 6 -46.36 67.77 1.90
CA SER A 6 -46.25 67.41 0.47
C SER A 6 -45.79 66.01 -0.01
N ARG A 7 -46.68 65.45 -0.85
CA ARG A 7 -46.46 64.87 -2.21
C ARG A 7 -45.95 63.42 -2.36
N GLN A 8 -46.93 62.52 -2.48
CA GLN A 8 -47.21 61.58 -3.59
C GLN A 8 -46.12 61.09 -4.58
N ARG A 9 -46.26 59.77 -4.89
CA ARG A 9 -45.74 58.92 -6.00
C ARG A 9 -44.34 58.34 -5.73
N ILE A 10 -44.01 57.07 -6.00
CA ILE A 10 -44.30 56.19 -7.15
C ILE A 10 -44.22 54.71 -6.68
N LEU A 11 -45.08 53.83 -7.25
CA LEU A 11 -44.97 52.37 -7.19
C LEU A 11 -43.66 51.89 -7.84
N ALA A 12 -42.89 51.04 -7.16
CA ALA A 12 -41.89 50.18 -7.81
C ALA A 12 -41.84 48.81 -7.12
N THR A 13 -42.56 47.88 -7.73
CA THR A 13 -42.17 46.49 -8.06
C THR A 13 -41.35 45.66 -7.06
N ALA A 14 -41.95 44.53 -6.72
CA ALA A 14 -41.40 43.40 -5.99
C ALA A 14 -40.02 42.95 -6.48
N SER A 15 -39.16 42.58 -5.51
CA SER A 15 -38.25 41.46 -5.65
C SER A 15 -37.95 40.90 -4.26
N PRO A 16 -38.41 39.69 -3.90
CA PRO A 16 -37.92 39.02 -2.71
C PRO A 16 -36.45 38.70 -2.95
N ILE A 17 -35.57 39.21 -2.08
CA ILE A 17 -34.16 38.80 -2.08
C ILE A 17 -34.15 37.35 -1.60
N THR A 18 -34.06 36.46 -2.58
CA THR A 18 -33.79 35.03 -2.43
C THR A 18 -32.53 34.91 -1.59
N LEU A 19 -32.66 34.47 -0.34
CA LEU A 19 -31.55 33.94 0.45
C LEU A 19 -31.10 32.66 -0.26
N GLY A 20 -30.20 32.84 -1.22
CA GLY A 20 -29.55 31.79 -1.97
C GLY A 20 -28.77 30.91 -1.01
N LEU A 21 -29.32 29.73 -0.79
CA LEU A 21 -28.67 28.56 -0.25
C LEU A 21 -27.35 28.34 -1.02
N VAL A 22 -26.21 28.74 -0.47
CA VAL A 22 -24.91 28.30 -0.98
C VAL A 22 -24.71 26.87 -0.50
N VAL A 23 -25.44 25.93 -1.13
CA VAL A 23 -24.97 24.55 -1.23
C VAL A 23 -23.96 24.58 -2.36
N LEU A 24 -22.71 24.86 -2.01
CA LEU A 24 -21.59 24.60 -2.90
C LEU A 24 -21.57 23.09 -3.12
N MET A 25 -22.02 22.69 -4.30
CA MET A 25 -21.88 21.35 -4.83
C MET A 25 -20.38 21.04 -4.97
N ALA A 26 -19.75 20.60 -3.88
CA ALA A 26 -18.48 19.88 -3.93
C ALA A 26 -18.78 18.42 -4.33
N TRP A 27 -19.41 18.23 -5.48
CA TRP A 27 -19.56 16.91 -6.09
C TRP A 27 -18.33 16.64 -6.94
N GLY A 28 -17.39 15.92 -6.32
CA GLY A 28 -16.60 14.89 -6.99
C GLY A 28 -15.64 15.35 -8.07
N SER A 29 -14.64 16.17 -7.72
CA SER A 29 -13.37 15.90 -8.37
C SER A 29 -12.88 14.55 -7.83
N PRO A 30 -12.65 13.53 -8.68
CA PRO A 30 -12.04 12.30 -8.21
C PRO A 30 -10.70 12.68 -7.56
N VAL A 31 -10.42 12.08 -6.40
CA VAL A 31 -9.12 12.25 -5.75
C VAL A 31 -8.04 11.80 -6.74
N PRO A 32 -7.04 12.62 -7.05
CA PRO A 32 -6.05 12.29 -8.06
C PRO A 32 -5.25 11.06 -7.64
N VAL A 33 -5.09 10.11 -8.57
CA VAL A 33 -4.22 8.95 -8.39
C VAL A 33 -2.80 9.36 -8.75
N VAL A 34 -1.88 9.20 -7.81
CA VAL A 34 -0.47 9.58 -7.94
C VAL A 34 0.40 8.38 -7.58
N SER A 35 1.55 8.26 -8.26
CA SER A 35 2.60 7.34 -7.86
C SER A 35 3.25 7.79 -6.56
N ILE A 36 3.87 6.85 -5.82
CA ILE A 36 4.63 7.19 -4.62
C ILE A 36 5.80 8.12 -4.97
N ALA A 37 6.47 7.88 -6.10
CA ALA A 37 7.53 8.77 -6.60
C ALA A 37 7.06 10.22 -6.85
N ALA A 38 5.81 10.42 -7.28
CA ALA A 38 5.26 11.74 -7.56
C ALA A 38 4.89 12.52 -6.29
N LEU A 39 4.78 11.88 -5.13
CA LEU A 39 4.40 12.56 -3.88
C LEU A 39 5.39 13.65 -3.44
N ALA A 40 6.64 13.59 -3.91
CA ALA A 40 7.66 14.58 -3.61
C ALA A 40 7.35 15.98 -4.21
N SER A 41 6.53 16.04 -5.26
CA SER A 41 6.15 17.30 -5.93
C SER A 41 4.72 17.75 -5.64
N ILE A 42 4.00 17.04 -4.77
CA ILE A 42 2.63 17.40 -4.37
C ILE A 42 2.67 18.30 -3.15
N ASP A 43 1.85 19.36 -3.14
CA ASP A 43 1.76 20.29 -2.01
C ASP A 43 1.14 19.63 -0.75
N ASP A 44 1.61 20.04 0.42
CA ASP A 44 1.07 19.60 1.71
C ASP A 44 -0.41 19.94 1.86
N GLY A 45 -1.16 19.03 2.49
CA GLY A 45 -2.60 19.12 2.67
C GLY A 45 -3.43 18.65 1.47
N THR A 46 -2.79 18.41 0.32
CA THR A 46 -3.46 17.88 -0.87
C THR A 46 -3.96 16.45 -0.61
N MET A 47 -5.23 16.19 -0.92
CA MET A 47 -5.79 14.84 -0.92
C MET A 47 -5.35 14.09 -2.18
N VAL A 48 -4.76 12.90 -2.02
CA VAL A 48 -4.33 12.04 -3.13
C VAL A 48 -4.68 10.59 -2.86
N GLN A 49 -4.70 9.79 -3.92
CA GLN A 49 -4.78 8.34 -3.86
C GLN A 49 -3.45 7.76 -4.32
N THR A 50 -2.87 6.83 -3.57
CA THR A 50 -1.68 6.08 -3.97
C THR A 50 -1.92 4.59 -3.82
N VAL A 51 -1.14 3.79 -4.55
CA VAL A 51 -1.04 2.34 -4.39
C VAL A 51 0.39 2.01 -4.01
N GLY A 52 0.57 1.06 -3.09
CA GLY A 52 1.88 0.62 -2.68
C GLY A 52 1.83 -0.74 -1.99
N LEU A 53 2.98 -1.41 -1.98
CA LEU A 53 3.19 -2.63 -1.22
C LEU A 53 3.55 -2.28 0.21
N VAL A 54 3.00 -3.02 1.15
CA VAL A 54 3.34 -2.86 2.56
C VAL A 54 4.70 -3.48 2.81
N ALA A 55 5.70 -2.66 3.09
CA ALA A 55 7.05 -3.10 3.42
C ALA A 55 7.23 -3.28 4.92
N ASP A 56 6.56 -2.46 5.73
CA ASP A 56 6.65 -2.53 7.19
C ASP A 56 5.37 -1.95 7.82
N SER A 57 5.10 -2.32 9.07
CA SER A 57 3.99 -1.79 9.86
C SER A 57 4.32 -1.73 11.34
N TRP A 58 4.00 -0.62 12.00
CA TRP A 58 4.14 -0.48 13.45
C TRP A 58 3.03 0.41 14.02
N ALA A 59 2.64 0.14 15.26
CA ALA A 59 1.62 0.90 15.97
C ALA A 59 2.23 1.74 17.10
N TRP A 60 1.59 2.86 17.41
CA TRP A 60 1.93 3.71 18.54
C TRP A 60 0.89 3.60 19.66
N ASP A 61 1.30 3.95 20.87
CA ASP A 61 0.45 3.90 22.06
C ASP A 61 -0.78 4.83 22.00
N ASP A 62 -0.76 5.84 21.12
CA ASP A 62 -1.88 6.75 20.88
C ASP A 62 -2.98 6.15 19.98
N GLY A 63 -2.80 4.90 19.53
CA GLY A 63 -3.72 4.17 18.67
C GLY A 63 -3.56 4.48 17.19
N THR A 64 -2.53 5.24 16.80
CA THR A 64 -2.17 5.42 15.39
C THR A 64 -1.33 4.25 14.88
N GLU A 65 -1.55 3.88 13.62
CA GLU A 65 -0.76 2.87 12.93
C GLU A 65 -0.01 3.48 11.77
N ASN A 66 1.25 3.10 11.65
CA ASN A 66 2.08 3.49 10.54
C ASN A 66 2.36 2.29 9.65
N LEU A 67 2.21 2.48 8.34
CA LEU A 67 2.65 1.49 7.35
C LEU A 67 3.64 2.16 6.41
N LEU A 68 4.78 1.52 6.20
CA LEU A 68 5.72 1.89 5.15
C LEU A 68 5.24 1.27 3.84
N LEU A 69 4.91 2.11 2.87
CA LEU A 69 4.51 1.65 1.54
C LEU A 69 5.63 1.88 0.54
N VAL A 70 5.83 0.91 -0.35
CA VAL A 70 6.78 1.01 -1.45
C VAL A 70 6.10 0.83 -2.80
N GLU A 71 6.55 1.62 -3.77
CA GLU A 71 6.21 1.43 -5.17
C GLU A 71 7.27 0.56 -5.84
N THR A 72 6.90 -0.63 -6.30
CA THR A 72 7.85 -1.61 -6.89
C THR A 72 8.59 -1.07 -8.11
N ALA A 73 7.91 -0.29 -8.95
CA ALA A 73 8.49 0.23 -10.18
C ALA A 73 9.61 1.27 -9.95
N SER A 74 9.53 2.05 -8.87
CA SER A 74 10.47 3.15 -8.59
C SER A 74 11.36 2.88 -7.38
N GLY A 75 10.98 1.95 -6.50
CA GLY A 75 11.58 1.76 -5.18
C GLY A 75 11.32 2.91 -4.20
N CYS A 76 10.53 3.93 -4.59
CA CYS A 76 10.21 5.05 -3.72
C CYS A 76 9.26 4.62 -2.61
N THR A 77 9.42 5.24 -1.43
CA THR A 77 8.67 4.91 -0.23
C THR A 77 7.87 6.09 0.31
N VAL A 78 6.77 5.78 0.99
CA VAL A 78 5.92 6.74 1.71
C VAL A 78 5.48 6.12 3.03
N ILE A 79 5.43 6.91 4.10
CA ILE A 79 4.86 6.46 5.37
C ILE A 79 3.38 6.87 5.41
N MET A 80 2.50 5.89 5.42
CA MET A 80 1.09 6.10 5.76
C MET A 80 0.96 6.20 7.28
N VAL A 81 0.32 7.26 7.77
CA VAL A 81 -0.08 7.42 9.18
C VAL A 81 -1.59 7.30 9.24
N CYS A 82 -2.08 6.23 9.85
CA CYS A 82 -3.47 5.83 9.90
C CYS A 82 -4.06 6.06 11.29
N SER A 83 -5.08 6.90 11.37
CA SER A 83 -5.92 7.04 12.57
C SER A 83 -7.12 6.10 12.52
N SER A 84 -7.65 5.75 13.69
CA SER A 84 -8.86 4.93 13.82
C SER A 84 -10.06 5.59 13.13
N GLY A 85 -10.69 4.88 12.19
CA GLY A 85 -11.97 5.21 11.58
C GLY A 85 -13.12 4.34 12.11
N ILE A 86 -14.12 4.09 11.28
CA ILE A 86 -15.22 3.15 11.57
C ILE A 86 -14.74 1.70 11.39
N HIS A 87 -13.91 1.45 10.38
CA HIS A 87 -13.32 0.17 10.07
C HIS A 87 -12.14 -0.16 10.99
N ALA A 88 -11.88 -1.46 11.14
CA ALA A 88 -10.73 -1.95 11.87
C ALA A 88 -9.43 -1.38 11.30
N GLN A 89 -8.42 -1.25 12.15
CA GLN A 89 -7.11 -0.76 11.75
C GLN A 89 -6.46 -1.69 10.72
N PRO A 90 -5.62 -1.16 9.79
CA PRO A 90 -4.99 -1.96 8.73
C PRO A 90 -4.23 -3.19 9.24
N SER A 91 -3.53 -3.09 10.38
CA SER A 91 -2.77 -4.19 10.96
C SER A 91 -3.59 -5.47 11.21
N THR A 92 -4.91 -5.35 11.33
CA THR A 92 -5.80 -6.49 11.58
C THR A 92 -6.11 -7.31 10.33
N TYR A 93 -5.87 -6.77 9.14
CA TYR A 93 -6.27 -7.41 7.88
C TYR A 93 -5.25 -7.29 6.74
N VAL A 94 -4.18 -6.51 6.91
CA VAL A 94 -3.11 -6.29 5.94
C VAL A 94 -1.82 -6.90 6.47
N HIS A 95 -1.08 -7.59 5.60
CA HIS A 95 0.22 -8.17 5.93
C HIS A 95 1.34 -7.52 5.12
N ILE A 96 2.59 -7.72 5.54
CA ILE A 96 3.76 -7.35 4.75
C ILE A 96 3.68 -8.04 3.37
N GLY A 97 3.97 -7.29 2.32
CA GLY A 97 3.86 -7.71 0.93
C GLY A 97 2.48 -7.51 0.30
N ASP A 98 1.43 -7.23 1.07
CA ASP A 98 0.10 -6.92 0.53
C ASP A 98 0.15 -5.62 -0.28
N GLU A 99 -0.60 -5.57 -1.39
CA GLU A 99 -0.80 -4.35 -2.17
C GLU A 99 -2.06 -3.65 -1.67
N ILE A 100 -1.90 -2.41 -1.21
CA ILE A 100 -2.99 -1.59 -0.71
C ILE A 100 -3.15 -0.30 -1.50
N LYS A 101 -4.38 0.17 -1.56
CA LYS A 101 -4.75 1.50 -2.04
C LYS A 101 -5.09 2.37 -0.83
N VAL A 102 -4.54 3.58 -0.82
CA VAL A 102 -4.71 4.54 0.28
C VAL A 102 -5.15 5.87 -0.28
N VAL A 103 -6.16 6.48 0.35
CA VAL A 103 -6.58 7.86 0.08
C VAL A 103 -6.26 8.73 1.28
N GLY A 104 -5.29 9.64 1.16
CA GLY A 104 -4.78 10.40 2.29
C GLY A 104 -4.36 11.83 1.94
N LYS A 105 -4.11 12.64 2.97
CA LYS A 105 -3.52 13.98 2.83
C LYS A 105 -2.01 13.87 2.84
N VAL A 106 -1.35 14.44 1.83
CA VAL A 106 0.11 14.52 1.81
C VAL A 106 0.61 15.48 2.88
N PHE A 107 1.69 15.12 3.57
CA PHE A 107 2.28 15.94 4.60
C PHE A 107 3.79 15.67 4.77
N GLY A 108 4.49 16.69 5.26
CA GLY A 108 5.86 16.58 5.76
C GLY A 108 6.90 16.72 4.66
N SER A 109 7.78 17.70 4.77
CA SER A 109 8.77 18.06 3.74
C SER A 109 9.85 17.01 3.47
N ASP A 110 10.02 16.06 4.38
CA ASP A 110 11.16 15.15 4.37
C ASP A 110 10.84 13.85 3.62
N SER A 111 11.88 13.19 3.11
CA SER A 111 11.77 11.85 2.52
C SER A 111 12.01 10.79 3.60
N PRO A 112 11.14 9.77 3.74
CA PRO A 112 9.93 9.55 2.95
C PRO A 112 8.79 10.52 3.32
N ARG A 113 8.04 10.95 2.30
CA ARG A 113 6.81 11.76 2.48
C ARG A 113 5.82 10.99 3.36
N LYS A 114 4.89 11.71 3.99
CA LYS A 114 3.84 11.11 4.81
C LYS A 114 2.45 11.28 4.18
N LEU A 115 1.60 10.29 4.38
CA LEU A 115 0.18 10.33 4.04
C LEU A 115 -0.65 10.13 5.30
N TYR A 116 -1.42 11.14 5.69
CA TYR A 116 -2.39 11.02 6.78
C TYR A 116 -3.72 10.50 6.25
N THR A 117 -4.20 9.41 6.82
CA THR A 117 -5.46 8.75 6.45
C THR A 117 -6.22 8.26 7.68
N ASP A 118 -7.49 7.93 7.49
CA ASP A 118 -8.26 7.07 8.40
C ASP A 118 -8.31 5.64 7.85
N SER A 119 -8.63 4.67 8.72
CA SER A 119 -8.72 3.25 8.34
C SER A 119 -9.80 2.98 7.28
N ASP A 120 -10.80 3.85 7.17
CA ASP A 120 -11.89 3.74 6.19
C ASP A 120 -11.44 4.00 4.74
N LYS A 121 -10.30 4.65 4.56
CA LYS A 121 -9.70 5.00 3.27
C LYS A 121 -8.55 4.10 2.84
N VAL A 122 -8.34 3.01 3.57
CA VAL A 122 -7.38 1.97 3.24
C VAL A 122 -8.13 0.80 2.63
N THR A 123 -7.67 0.31 1.48
CA THR A 123 -8.30 -0.80 0.78
C THR A 123 -7.23 -1.80 0.39
N LEU A 124 -7.34 -3.04 0.88
CA LEU A 124 -6.56 -4.16 0.38
C LEU A 124 -6.96 -4.46 -1.07
N LEU A 125 -5.99 -4.40 -1.99
CA LEU A 125 -6.21 -4.72 -3.40
C LEU A 125 -5.83 -6.17 -3.71
N ARG A 126 -4.65 -6.60 -3.27
CA ARG A 126 -4.11 -7.93 -3.53
C ARG A 126 -3.29 -8.42 -2.35
N ARG A 127 -3.36 -9.73 -2.09
CA ARG A 127 -2.56 -10.39 -1.06
C ARG A 127 -1.12 -10.61 -1.49
N CYS A 128 -0.21 -10.67 -0.53
CA CYS A 128 1.22 -10.81 -0.70
C CYS A 128 1.60 -11.99 -1.60
N GLU A 129 0.97 -13.16 -1.47
CA GLU A 129 1.25 -14.33 -2.31
C GLU A 129 0.94 -14.11 -3.79
N PHE A 130 0.03 -13.19 -4.13
CA PHE A 130 -0.23 -12.84 -5.53
C PHE A 130 0.71 -11.77 -6.05
N VAL A 131 1.35 -11.02 -5.16
CA VAL A 131 2.13 -9.82 -5.47
C VAL A 131 3.62 -10.12 -5.45
N LEU A 132 4.13 -10.69 -4.36
CA LEU A 132 5.52 -11.06 -4.18
C LEU A 132 5.81 -12.35 -4.93
N THR A 133 6.13 -12.20 -6.21
CA THR A 133 6.73 -13.28 -7.00
C THR A 133 8.25 -13.29 -6.82
N VAL A 134 8.88 -14.42 -7.12
CA VAL A 134 10.37 -14.48 -7.18
C VAL A 134 10.95 -13.41 -8.11
N ASP A 135 10.24 -13.11 -9.21
CA ASP A 135 10.66 -12.09 -10.16
C ASP A 135 10.59 -10.69 -9.53
N SER A 136 9.52 -10.38 -8.78
CA SER A 136 9.39 -9.12 -8.05
C SER A 136 10.43 -8.96 -6.94
N LEU A 137 10.72 -10.02 -6.19
CA LEU A 137 11.74 -9.97 -5.15
C LEU A 137 13.14 -9.72 -5.70
N ALA A 138 13.45 -10.20 -6.91
CA ALA A 138 14.78 -9.98 -7.49
C ALA A 138 15.13 -8.48 -7.58
N ASP A 139 14.14 -7.63 -7.82
CA ASP A 139 14.32 -6.18 -7.95
C ASP A 139 14.37 -5.45 -6.60
N CYS A 140 13.75 -5.99 -5.55
CA CYS A 140 13.50 -5.24 -4.31
C CYS A 140 13.67 -6.04 -3.00
N TRP A 141 14.37 -7.19 -3.03
CA TRP A 141 14.53 -8.09 -1.88
C TRP A 141 15.01 -7.41 -0.59
N ARG A 142 15.85 -6.38 -0.70
CA ARG A 142 16.40 -5.66 0.47
C ARG A 142 15.33 -4.99 1.33
N LEU A 143 14.15 -4.72 0.76
CA LEU A 143 13.04 -4.12 1.48
C LEU A 143 12.34 -5.09 2.41
N PHE A 144 12.51 -6.39 2.17
CA PHE A 144 11.85 -7.47 2.89
C PHE A 144 12.86 -8.33 3.66
N GLU A 145 14.12 -7.87 3.76
CA GLU A 145 15.16 -8.60 4.46
C GLU A 145 14.86 -8.63 5.97
N GLY A 146 14.69 -9.83 6.51
CA GLY A 146 14.34 -10.04 7.92
C GLY A 146 12.84 -10.21 8.17
N ASP A 147 12.00 -9.96 7.18
CA ASP A 147 10.54 -10.04 7.31
C ASP A 147 9.99 -11.42 6.96
N ASP A 148 8.85 -11.74 7.57
CA ASP A 148 8.07 -12.94 7.27
C ASP A 148 7.11 -12.61 6.11
N ILE A 149 7.34 -13.25 4.96
CA ILE A 149 6.65 -12.98 3.69
C ILE A 149 6.14 -14.25 3.03
N GLU A 150 5.13 -14.11 2.17
CA GLU A 150 4.68 -15.19 1.28
C GLU A 150 5.13 -14.91 -0.16
N VAL A 151 5.83 -15.89 -0.75
CA VAL A 151 6.45 -15.74 -2.08
C VAL A 151 5.92 -16.80 -3.01
N ARG A 152 5.47 -16.36 -4.19
CA ARG A 152 4.96 -17.25 -5.24
C ARG A 152 6.02 -17.54 -6.31
N GLY A 153 6.14 -18.80 -6.68
CA GLY A 153 7.07 -19.25 -7.71
C GLY A 153 6.93 -20.73 -8.05
N ILE A 154 7.76 -21.21 -8.96
CA ILE A 154 7.83 -22.63 -9.34
C ILE A 154 8.87 -23.33 -8.46
N LEU A 155 8.44 -24.33 -7.71
CA LEU A 155 9.36 -25.11 -6.88
C LEU A 155 10.26 -26.00 -7.74
N SER A 156 11.55 -25.95 -7.50
CA SER A 156 12.54 -26.74 -8.26
C SER A 156 13.66 -27.26 -7.35
N ARG A 157 14.31 -28.34 -7.78
CA ARG A 157 15.59 -28.77 -7.18
C ARG A 157 16.74 -28.01 -7.82
N THR A 158 17.74 -27.67 -7.02
CA THR A 158 19.00 -27.15 -7.54
C THR A 158 19.81 -28.28 -8.16
N SER A 159 20.68 -27.92 -9.11
CA SER A 159 21.61 -28.85 -9.74
C SER A 159 22.52 -29.48 -8.67
N GLY A 160 22.36 -30.78 -8.43
CA GLY A 160 23.05 -31.52 -7.36
C GLY A 160 22.13 -32.28 -6.40
N ASP A 161 20.82 -32.28 -6.63
CA ASP A 161 19.78 -33.06 -5.91
C ASP A 161 19.56 -32.76 -4.42
N ILE A 162 20.41 -31.92 -3.80
CA ILE A 162 20.38 -31.66 -2.36
C ILE A 162 19.63 -30.36 -2.01
N GLY A 163 19.64 -29.35 -2.89
CA GLY A 163 19.05 -28.04 -2.60
C GLY A 163 17.71 -27.80 -3.28
N LEU A 164 16.95 -26.86 -2.73
CA LEU A 164 15.66 -26.40 -3.25
C LEU A 164 15.75 -24.95 -3.67
N ALA A 165 14.95 -24.57 -4.66
CA ALA A 165 14.86 -23.20 -5.13
C ALA A 165 13.46 -22.89 -5.67
N LEU A 166 13.03 -21.64 -5.48
CA LEU A 166 11.89 -21.07 -6.18
C LEU A 166 12.39 -20.37 -7.44
N ARG A 167 11.77 -20.70 -8.56
CA ARG A 167 11.96 -20.01 -9.83
C ARG A 167 10.84 -19.03 -10.09
N GLY A 168 11.18 -17.90 -10.70
CA GLY A 168 10.22 -16.95 -11.24
C GLY A 168 9.29 -17.59 -12.26
N LEU A 169 8.07 -17.08 -12.33
CA LEU A 169 7.06 -17.53 -13.27
C LEU A 169 7.45 -17.18 -14.71
N SER A 170 8.22 -16.10 -14.87
CA SER A 170 8.82 -15.71 -16.15
C SER A 170 10.11 -16.47 -16.48
N GLY A 171 10.66 -17.23 -15.53
CA GLY A 171 11.87 -18.05 -15.68
C GLY A 171 13.19 -17.28 -15.57
N GLY A 172 13.17 -15.98 -15.29
CA GLY A 172 14.38 -15.13 -15.20
C GLY A 172 15.07 -15.17 -13.83
N SER A 173 14.30 -15.17 -12.74
CA SER A 173 14.83 -15.07 -11.39
C SER A 173 14.77 -16.39 -10.62
N THR A 174 15.65 -16.57 -9.64
CA THR A 174 15.67 -17.74 -8.76
C THR A 174 16.07 -17.33 -7.36
N VAL A 175 15.37 -17.83 -6.35
CA VAL A 175 15.69 -17.66 -4.94
C VAL A 175 15.96 -19.03 -4.32
N ALA A 176 17.04 -19.14 -3.56
CA ALA A 176 17.36 -20.36 -2.85
C ALA A 176 16.35 -20.58 -1.71
N LEU A 177 15.93 -21.83 -1.52
CA LEU A 177 15.04 -22.22 -0.43
C LEU A 177 15.84 -23.02 0.60
N ASP A 178 15.75 -22.59 1.85
CA ASP A 178 16.11 -23.40 3.00
C ASP A 178 14.82 -23.89 3.65
N TYR A 179 14.54 -25.20 3.55
CA TYR A 179 13.35 -25.81 4.12
C TYR A 179 13.75 -27.01 4.97
N PRO A 180 13.49 -26.99 6.29
CA PRO A 180 13.98 -28.03 7.20
C PRO A 180 13.22 -29.35 7.07
N ASN A 181 12.04 -29.35 6.44
CA ASN A 181 11.20 -30.54 6.31
C ASN A 181 11.37 -31.20 4.93
N GLU A 182 10.99 -32.48 4.85
CA GLU A 182 10.96 -33.19 3.57
C GLU A 182 9.87 -32.62 2.66
N ILE A 183 10.24 -32.23 1.45
CA ILE A 183 9.29 -31.73 0.45
C ILE A 183 8.54 -32.89 -0.19
N GLN A 184 7.22 -32.73 -0.28
CA GLN A 184 6.36 -33.65 -1.02
C GLN A 184 6.78 -33.65 -2.51
N PRO A 185 7.15 -34.80 -3.09
CA PRO A 185 7.61 -34.87 -4.49
C PRO A 185 6.60 -34.32 -5.50
N ALA A 186 5.30 -34.35 -5.17
CA ALA A 186 4.22 -33.84 -6.02
C ALA A 186 4.26 -32.31 -6.21
N LEU A 187 4.96 -31.57 -5.35
CA LEU A 187 5.09 -30.11 -5.45
C LEU A 187 6.21 -29.69 -6.40
N LEU A 188 7.17 -30.58 -6.70
CA LEU A 188 8.28 -30.26 -7.59
C LEU A 188 7.79 -29.97 -9.01
N GLY A 189 8.30 -28.88 -9.60
CA GLY A 189 7.89 -28.38 -10.91
C GLY A 189 6.51 -27.71 -10.91
N ARG A 190 5.86 -27.56 -9.76
CA ARG A 190 4.57 -26.86 -9.64
C ARG A 190 4.75 -25.46 -9.11
N GLU A 191 3.74 -24.65 -9.38
CA GLU A 191 3.58 -23.37 -8.76
C GLU A 191 3.14 -23.53 -7.30
N VAL A 192 3.86 -22.86 -6.41
CA VAL A 192 3.66 -22.90 -4.97
C VAL A 192 3.73 -21.50 -4.39
N VAL A 193 3.10 -21.35 -3.22
CA VAL A 193 3.33 -20.25 -2.30
C VAL A 193 4.20 -20.75 -1.17
N VAL A 194 5.25 -20.03 -0.85
CA VAL A 194 6.16 -20.32 0.26
C VAL A 194 6.10 -19.19 1.25
N ALA A 195 5.63 -19.49 2.47
CA ALA A 195 5.72 -18.57 3.58
C ALA A 195 7.05 -18.79 4.32
N GLY A 196 7.74 -17.71 4.63
CA GLY A 196 8.99 -17.78 5.37
C GLY A 196 9.72 -16.44 5.46
N ARG A 197 10.93 -16.49 5.99
CA ARG A 197 11.75 -15.30 6.21
C ARG A 197 12.81 -15.12 5.14
N LEU A 198 12.86 -13.94 4.53
CA LEU A 198 13.90 -13.61 3.56
C LEU A 198 15.17 -13.16 4.27
N THR A 199 16.31 -13.77 3.95
CA THR A 199 17.60 -13.44 4.57
C THR A 199 18.70 -13.38 3.53
N PHE A 200 19.64 -12.45 3.67
CA PHE A 200 20.89 -12.48 2.91
C PHE A 200 21.92 -13.32 3.66
N GLU A 201 22.38 -14.42 3.05
CA GLU A 201 23.39 -15.27 3.65
C GLU A 201 24.78 -14.87 3.13
N GLU A 202 25.54 -14.19 3.99
CA GLU A 202 26.87 -13.65 3.66
C GLU A 202 27.86 -14.74 3.22
N THR A 203 27.78 -15.94 3.81
CA THR A 203 28.69 -17.05 3.51
C THR A 203 28.64 -17.50 2.05
N ILE A 204 27.43 -17.49 1.47
CA ILE A 204 27.18 -17.92 0.09
C ILE A 204 26.85 -16.75 -0.84
N LEU A 205 26.82 -15.51 -0.30
CA LEU A 205 26.47 -14.27 -0.98
C LEU A 205 25.16 -14.38 -1.77
N ALA A 206 24.14 -15.01 -1.18
CA ALA A 206 22.87 -15.28 -1.83
C ALA A 206 21.69 -14.90 -0.93
N VAL A 207 20.59 -14.52 -1.57
CA VAL A 207 19.29 -14.35 -0.90
C VAL A 207 18.66 -15.72 -0.74
N VAL A 208 18.33 -16.06 0.51
CA VAL A 208 17.75 -17.34 0.91
C VAL A 208 16.41 -17.07 1.57
N LEU A 209 15.36 -17.74 1.09
CA LEU A 209 14.07 -17.79 1.75
C LEU A 209 14.05 -18.99 2.70
N ARG A 210 14.09 -18.72 4.00
CA ARG A 210 13.94 -19.71 5.06
C ARG A 210 12.47 -20.04 5.21
N ALA A 211 12.07 -21.14 4.60
CA ALA A 211 10.67 -21.51 4.46
C ALA A 211 10.13 -22.16 5.73
N ASP A 212 8.96 -21.69 6.17
CA ASP A 212 8.18 -22.30 7.24
C ASP A 212 7.10 -23.23 6.66
N SER A 213 6.53 -22.86 5.53
CA SER A 213 5.51 -23.65 4.84
C SER A 213 5.61 -23.54 3.31
N VAL A 214 5.18 -24.60 2.63
CA VAL A 214 5.09 -24.67 1.18
C VAL A 214 3.73 -25.23 0.81
N VAL A 215 2.95 -24.48 0.05
CA VAL A 215 1.58 -24.85 -0.34
C VAL A 215 1.42 -24.76 -1.85
N ALA A 216 0.76 -25.74 -2.46
CA ALA A 216 0.45 -25.67 -3.89
C ALA A 216 -0.53 -24.53 -4.19
N CYS A 217 -0.32 -23.82 -5.29
CA CYS A 217 -1.33 -22.90 -5.82
C CYS A 217 -2.53 -23.71 -6.35
N SER A 218 -3.74 -23.24 -6.07
CA SER A 218 -5.01 -23.80 -6.57
C SER A 218 -5.35 -23.39 -7.99
#